data_AF-A0A4Q3RLE7-F1
#
_entry.id   AF-A0A4Q3RLE7-F1
#
_cell.length_a   1.000
_cell.length_b   1.000
_cell.length_c   1.000
_cell.angle_alpha   90.00
_cell.angle_beta   90.00
_cell.angle_gamma   90.00
#
_symmetry.space_group_name_H-M   'P 1'
#
loop_
_entity.id
_entity.type
_entity.pdbx_description
1 polymer ?
#
loop_
_entity_poly.entity_id
_entity_poly.type
_entity_poly.pdbx_seq_one_letter_code
_entity_poly.pdbx_strand_id
1 'polypeptide(L)'
;MTYGICLLRHLLSKPMFMATIIPQTIGKAKTKAHNVKIDMTPMVDLGFLLITFFIFTTSLREPTVTKLAMPAKSDTPIDINKKWLLTALLDKDKVYVYEGIWQEAFATGQLKQTGYDLQDGLGNFIREKQKTLEASGQKDKLMVAIKPLPRSSYQNLLNALDEMTINQVQRHGVMELTDEERGYFGLTKQP
;
A
#
# COMPACT_ATOMS: atom_id res chain seq x y z
N MET A 1 -70.98 -68.83 89.97
CA MET A 1 -71.72 -69.79 89.14
C MET A 1 -71.02 -69.86 87.79
N THR A 2 -69.89 -70.56 87.69
CA THR A 2 -69.72 -72.00 87.40
C THR A 2 -69.44 -72.26 85.91
N TYR A 3 -68.15 -72.52 85.66
CA TYR A 3 -67.53 -73.43 84.68
C TYR A 3 -67.85 -73.31 83.18
N GLY A 4 -66.79 -73.09 82.40
CA GLY A 4 -66.74 -73.27 80.94
C GLY A 4 -65.30 -73.51 80.47
N ILE A 5 -64.70 -74.59 80.96
CA ILE A 5 -63.45 -75.21 80.49
C ILE A 5 -63.73 -76.01 79.20
N CYS A 6 -62.69 -76.21 78.38
CA CYS A 6 -62.61 -77.02 77.14
C CYS A 6 -63.03 -76.26 75.86
N LEU A 7 -62.18 -76.02 74.86
CA LEU A 7 -61.30 -76.98 74.21
C LEU A 7 -60.06 -76.32 73.58
N LEU A 8 -58.90 -76.90 73.88
CA LEU A 8 -57.58 -76.66 73.32
C LEU A 8 -57.37 -77.56 72.09
N ARG A 9 -57.31 -76.98 70.88
CA ARG A 9 -56.76 -77.56 69.62
C ARG A 9 -57.06 -76.51 68.54
N HIS A 10 -56.12 -75.81 67.91
CA HIS A 10 -55.00 -76.34 67.17
C HIS A 10 -54.03 -75.16 66.89
N LEU A 11 -52.94 -75.08 67.64
CA LEU A 11 -51.75 -74.34 67.22
C LEU A 11 -50.96 -75.26 66.30
N LEU A 12 -51.04 -75.06 65.00
CA LEU A 12 -50.06 -75.59 64.05
C LEU A 12 -49.81 -74.56 62.95
N SER A 13 -48.74 -73.79 63.18
CA SER A 13 -47.72 -73.42 62.21
C SER A 13 -48.17 -73.20 60.76
N LYS A 14 -48.41 -71.93 60.40
CA LYS A 14 -48.16 -71.50 59.02
C LYS A 14 -46.78 -70.86 59.00
N PRO A 15 -45.80 -71.38 58.25
CA PRO A 15 -44.50 -70.75 58.13
C PRO A 15 -44.67 -69.38 57.45
N MET A 16 -44.22 -68.35 58.16
CA MET A 16 -43.92 -67.02 57.67
C MET A 16 -42.94 -67.16 56.50
N PHE A 17 -43.46 -67.22 55.27
CA PHE A 17 -42.64 -67.14 54.07
C PHE A 17 -42.19 -65.68 53.92
N MET A 18 -40.98 -65.42 54.41
CA MET A 18 -40.22 -64.22 54.12
C MET A 18 -40.04 -64.12 52.60
N ALA A 19 -40.66 -63.13 51.97
CA ALA A 19 -40.23 -62.68 50.66
C ALA A 19 -38.89 -61.95 50.83
N THR A 20 -37.80 -62.70 50.69
CA THR A 20 -36.46 -62.16 50.57
C THR A 20 -36.42 -61.18 49.40
N ILE A 21 -36.19 -59.90 49.67
CA ILE A 21 -35.84 -58.92 48.65
C ILE A 21 -34.46 -59.30 48.13
N ILE A 22 -34.41 -59.88 46.94
CA ILE A 22 -33.16 -60.04 46.18
C ILE A 22 -32.75 -58.62 45.75
N PRO A 23 -31.57 -58.10 46.11
CA PRO A 23 -31.10 -56.86 45.54
C PRO A 23 -30.88 -57.09 44.05
N GLN A 24 -31.73 -56.49 43.21
CA GLN A 24 -31.46 -56.35 41.78
C GLN A 24 -30.11 -55.62 41.69
N THR A 25 -29.07 -56.30 41.20
CA THR A 25 -27.80 -55.64 40.92
C THR A 25 -28.11 -54.51 39.94
N ILE A 26 -27.96 -53.26 40.37
CA ILE A 26 -27.99 -52.10 39.50
C ILE A 26 -26.94 -52.38 38.42
N GLY A 27 -27.40 -52.79 37.24
CA GLY A 27 -26.57 -52.89 36.06
C GLY A 27 -25.99 -51.50 35.87
N LYS A 28 -24.69 -51.34 36.13
CA LYS A 28 -23.98 -50.12 35.78
C LYS A 28 -24.18 -49.95 34.28
N ALA A 29 -25.11 -49.08 33.88
CA ALA A 29 -25.26 -48.66 32.51
C ALA A 29 -23.92 -48.03 32.13
N LYS A 30 -23.07 -48.77 31.41
CA LYS A 30 -21.82 -48.26 30.88
C LYS A 30 -22.20 -47.20 29.85
N THR A 31 -22.08 -45.93 30.20
CA THR A 31 -22.13 -44.84 29.23
C THR A 31 -21.09 -45.14 28.16
N LYS A 32 -21.54 -45.30 26.92
CA LYS A 32 -20.62 -45.51 25.78
C LYS A 32 -19.78 -44.25 25.66
N ALA A 33 -18.50 -44.33 26.01
CA ALA A 33 -17.55 -43.26 25.74
C ALA A 33 -17.48 -43.07 24.23
N HIS A 34 -18.06 -41.97 23.73
CA HIS A 34 -17.96 -41.63 22.32
C HIS A 34 -16.53 -41.16 22.07
N ASN A 35 -15.77 -41.90 21.27
CA ASN A 35 -14.45 -41.47 20.84
C ASN A 35 -14.64 -40.23 19.95
N VAL A 36 -14.43 -39.04 20.51
CA VAL A 36 -14.50 -37.78 19.78
C VAL A 36 -13.22 -37.67 18.95
N LYS A 37 -13.33 -37.96 17.66
CA LYS A 37 -12.26 -37.68 16.70
C LYS A 37 -12.20 -36.17 16.51
N ILE A 38 -11.06 -35.57 16.82
CA ILE A 38 -10.85 -34.13 16.65
C ILE A 38 -10.64 -33.89 15.15
N ASP A 39 -11.57 -33.15 14.55
CA ASP A 39 -11.46 -32.74 13.16
C ASP A 39 -10.46 -31.58 13.07
N MET A 40 -9.34 -31.80 12.38
CA MET A 40 -8.30 -30.79 12.16
C MET A 40 -8.59 -29.94 10.92
N THR A 41 -9.64 -30.24 10.16
CA THR A 41 -10.03 -29.49 8.95
C THR A 41 -10.15 -27.97 9.17
N PRO A 42 -10.76 -27.45 10.27
CA PRO A 42 -10.78 -26.01 10.53
C PRO A 42 -9.39 -25.41 10.83
N MET A 43 -8.43 -26.22 11.33
CA MET A 43 -7.06 -25.77 11.60
C MET A 43 -6.21 -25.71 10.33
N VAL A 44 -6.42 -26.67 9.41
CA VAL A 44 -5.73 -26.71 8.11
C VAL A 44 -6.20 -25.57 7.20
N ASP A 45 -7.48 -25.25 7.22
CA ASP A 45 -8.06 -24.15 6.43
C ASP A 45 -7.52 -22.77 6.88
N LEU A 46 -7.36 -22.55 8.20
CA LEU A 46 -6.72 -21.33 8.71
C LEU A 46 -5.27 -21.17 8.20
N GLY A 47 -4.53 -22.28 8.08
CA GLY A 47 -3.19 -22.30 7.50
C GLY A 47 -3.18 -22.02 5.99
N PHE A 48 -4.11 -22.60 5.24
CA PHE A 48 -4.27 -22.36 3.81
C PHE A 48 -4.69 -20.90 3.52
N LEU A 49 -5.52 -20.31 4.38
CA LEU A 49 -5.89 -18.91 4.33
C LEU A 49 -4.67 -18.01 4.56
N LEU A 50 -3.80 -18.33 5.52
CA LEU A 50 -2.60 -17.55 5.78
C LEU A 50 -1.57 -17.64 4.66
N ILE A 51 -1.33 -18.82 4.08
CA ILE A 51 -0.39 -18.96 2.96
C ILE A 51 -0.91 -18.18 1.74
N THR A 52 -2.19 -18.30 1.41
CA THR A 52 -2.80 -17.57 0.30
C THR A 52 -2.85 -16.06 0.56
N PHE A 53 -3.21 -15.63 1.78
CA PHE A 53 -3.18 -14.23 2.19
C PHE A 53 -1.77 -13.65 2.16
N PHE A 54 -0.77 -14.37 2.66
CA PHE A 54 0.62 -13.90 2.65
C PHE A 54 1.18 -13.82 1.23
N ILE A 55 0.91 -14.80 0.36
CA ILE A 55 1.35 -14.73 -1.05
C ILE A 55 0.64 -13.58 -1.78
N PHE A 56 -0.69 -13.44 -1.64
CA PHE A 56 -1.45 -12.35 -2.27
C PHE A 56 -1.01 -10.96 -1.78
N THR A 57 -0.78 -10.81 -0.48
CA THR A 57 -0.27 -9.55 0.09
C THR A 57 1.19 -9.26 -0.27
N THR A 58 2.00 -10.28 -0.62
CA THR A 58 3.36 -10.05 -1.13
C THR A 58 3.37 -9.50 -2.55
N SER A 59 2.49 -9.95 -3.45
CA SER A 59 2.44 -9.46 -4.83
C SER A 59 1.95 -8.00 -4.94
N LEU A 60 1.17 -7.52 -3.97
CA LEU A 60 0.72 -6.11 -3.95
C LEU A 60 1.80 -5.12 -3.45
N ARG A 61 2.93 -5.61 -2.95
CA ARG A 61 4.02 -4.77 -2.40
C ARG A 61 5.13 -4.47 -3.39
N GLU A 62 5.00 -4.89 -4.65
CA GLU A 62 6.05 -4.62 -5.63
C GLU A 62 6.21 -3.10 -5.84
N PRO A 63 7.41 -2.54 -5.59
CA PRO A 63 7.65 -1.13 -5.86
C PRO A 63 7.58 -0.90 -7.38
N THR A 64 6.64 -0.09 -7.83
CA THR A 64 6.57 0.32 -9.25
C THR A 64 7.85 1.07 -9.63
N VAL A 65 8.70 0.43 -10.43
CA VAL A 65 9.98 1.02 -10.87
C VAL A 65 9.75 2.01 -12.01
N THR A 66 9.99 3.30 -11.75
CA THR A 66 10.00 4.33 -12.79
C THR A 66 11.37 4.36 -13.45
N LYS A 67 11.43 4.24 -14.78
CA LYS A 67 12.70 4.28 -15.53
C LYS A 67 13.18 5.72 -15.63
N LEU A 68 14.17 6.09 -14.81
CA LEU A 68 14.78 7.42 -14.82
C LEU A 68 15.84 7.48 -15.94
N ALA A 69 15.62 8.31 -16.95
CA ALA A 69 16.67 8.74 -17.84
C ALA A 69 17.48 9.84 -17.14
N MET A 70 18.57 9.47 -16.47
CA MET A 70 19.51 10.46 -15.93
C MET A 70 20.58 10.76 -16.98
N PRO A 71 20.79 12.03 -17.37
CA PRO A 71 21.92 12.39 -18.21
C PRO A 71 23.22 12.07 -17.46
N ALA A 72 24.22 11.56 -18.18
CA ALA A 72 25.52 11.25 -17.59
C ALA A 72 26.15 12.53 -17.01
N LYS A 73 26.69 12.43 -15.79
CA LYS A 73 27.43 13.51 -15.13
C LYS A 73 28.81 13.59 -15.80
N SER A 74 28.92 14.35 -16.89
CA SER A 74 30.20 14.68 -17.52
C SER A 74 30.72 16.02 -16.98
N ASP A 75 32.01 16.08 -16.64
CA ASP A 75 32.66 17.30 -16.12
C ASP A 75 32.76 18.44 -17.14
N THR A 76 32.40 18.19 -18.41
CA THR A 76 32.30 19.24 -19.44
C THR A 76 30.92 19.90 -19.38
N PRO A 77 30.85 21.25 -19.34
CA PRO A 77 29.58 21.95 -19.43
C PRO A 77 28.87 21.56 -20.71
N ILE A 78 27.69 20.94 -20.58
CA ILE A 78 26.87 20.56 -21.71
C ILE A 78 26.42 21.87 -22.35
N ASP A 79 26.87 22.15 -23.57
CA ASP A 79 26.40 23.30 -24.37
C ASP A 79 24.97 23.01 -24.85
N ILE A 80 24.03 23.14 -23.92
CA ILE A 80 22.61 23.02 -24.20
C ILE A 80 22.19 24.39 -24.72
N ASN A 81 21.94 24.48 -26.03
CA ASN A 81 21.38 25.69 -26.63
C ASN A 81 20.10 26.13 -25.85
N LYS A 82 19.98 27.42 -25.58
CA LYS A 82 19.01 27.92 -24.59
C LYS A 82 17.56 27.78 -25.07
N LYS A 83 17.35 27.72 -26.39
CA LYS A 83 16.02 27.74 -27.03
C LYS A 83 15.20 26.46 -26.83
N TRP A 84 15.87 25.32 -26.68
CA TRP A 84 15.25 23.97 -26.58
C TRP A 84 15.18 23.50 -25.13
N LEU A 85 15.70 24.28 -24.17
CA LEU A 85 15.74 23.94 -22.76
C LEU A 85 14.52 24.53 -22.02
N LEU A 86 13.75 23.65 -21.38
CA LEU A 86 12.70 24.02 -20.44
C LEU A 86 13.10 23.47 -19.06
N THR A 87 13.08 24.31 -18.03
CA THR A 87 13.40 23.87 -16.67
C THR A 87 12.15 23.95 -15.79
N ALA A 88 11.85 22.85 -15.09
CA ALA A 88 10.78 22.74 -14.13
C ALA A 88 11.36 22.57 -12.72
N LEU A 89 11.16 23.58 -11.89
CA LEU A 89 11.53 23.59 -10.47
C LEU A 89 10.33 23.09 -9.66
N LEU A 90 10.49 21.95 -8.99
CA LEU A 90 9.39 21.33 -8.25
C LEU A 90 9.41 21.79 -6.81
N ASP A 91 8.31 22.37 -6.34
CA ASP A 91 8.08 22.70 -4.93
C ASP A 91 7.13 21.65 -4.31
N LYS A 92 6.49 21.96 -3.18
CA LYS A 92 5.51 21.11 -2.51
C LYS A 92 4.18 21.01 -3.27
N ASP A 93 3.57 22.14 -3.59
CA ASP A 93 2.23 22.18 -4.23
C ASP A 93 2.26 22.93 -5.57
N LYS A 94 3.43 23.44 -5.95
CA LYS A 94 3.62 24.35 -7.08
C LYS A 94 4.81 23.90 -7.90
N VAL A 95 4.79 24.22 -9.19
CA VAL A 95 5.89 24.05 -10.12
C VAL A 95 6.24 25.40 -10.68
N TYR A 96 7.52 25.77 -10.66
CA TYR A 96 7.99 26.97 -11.32
C TYR A 96 8.66 26.58 -12.63
N VAL A 97 8.18 27.14 -13.73
CA VAL A 97 8.63 26.81 -15.08
C VAL A 97 9.28 28.03 -15.70
N TYR A 98 10.46 27.82 -16.29
CA TYR A 98 11.14 28.84 -17.08
C TYR A 98 11.92 28.21 -18.23
N GLU A 99 12.34 29.04 -19.17
CA GLU A 99 13.02 28.63 -20.40
C GLU A 99 14.47 29.07 -20.36
N GLY A 100 15.36 28.25 -20.92
CA GLY A 100 16.78 28.58 -21.02
C GLY A 100 17.48 28.65 -19.65
N ILE A 101 18.25 29.71 -19.44
CA ILE A 101 19.11 29.87 -18.27
C ILE A 101 18.45 30.79 -17.23
N TRP A 102 18.66 30.47 -15.95
CA TRP A 102 18.08 31.16 -14.81
C TRP A 102 18.24 32.69 -14.85
N GLN A 103 19.44 33.22 -15.15
CA GLN A 103 19.68 34.67 -15.12
C GLN A 103 18.82 35.43 -16.15
N GLU A 104 18.69 34.89 -17.36
CA GLU A 104 17.92 35.50 -18.44
C GLU A 104 16.41 35.43 -18.14
N ALA A 105 15.95 34.28 -17.65
CA ALA A 105 14.55 34.07 -17.29
C ALA A 105 14.13 34.97 -16.13
N PHE A 106 14.99 35.13 -15.12
CA PHE A 106 14.72 36.01 -13.98
C PHE A 106 14.68 37.48 -14.39
N ALA A 107 15.65 37.94 -15.20
CA ALA A 107 15.69 39.32 -15.69
C ALA A 107 14.48 39.69 -16.57
N THR A 108 13.99 38.72 -17.36
CA THR A 108 12.85 38.93 -18.27
C THR A 108 11.49 38.69 -17.60
N GLY A 109 11.48 38.23 -16.34
CA GLY A 109 10.24 37.90 -15.62
C GLY A 109 9.50 36.69 -16.21
N GLN A 110 10.22 35.76 -16.86
CA GLN A 110 9.64 34.59 -17.52
C GLN A 110 9.36 33.42 -16.56
N LEU A 111 9.53 33.62 -15.25
CA LEU A 111 9.22 32.61 -14.24
C LEU A 111 7.71 32.48 -14.08
N LYS A 112 7.16 31.36 -14.57
CA LYS A 112 5.72 31.06 -14.47
C LYS A 112 5.48 30.05 -13.37
N GLN A 113 4.40 30.21 -12.62
CA GLN A 113 4.01 29.30 -11.55
C GLN A 113 2.79 28.48 -12.00
N THR A 114 2.84 27.17 -11.76
CA THR A 114 1.88 26.19 -12.30
C THR A 114 1.64 25.09 -11.27
N GLY A 115 0.63 24.25 -11.50
CA GLY A 115 0.39 23.02 -10.73
C GLY A 115 0.78 21.74 -11.48
N TYR A 116 0.29 20.61 -10.97
CA TYR A 116 0.35 19.28 -11.59
C TYR A 116 -0.99 18.86 -12.22
N ASP A 117 -1.90 19.81 -12.43
CA ASP A 117 -3.23 19.49 -12.99
C ASP A 117 -3.14 19.13 -14.48
N LEU A 118 -4.06 18.28 -14.94
CA LEU A 118 -4.08 17.79 -16.32
C LEU A 118 -4.38 18.91 -17.33
N GLN A 119 -5.16 19.92 -16.93
CA GLN A 119 -5.64 20.98 -17.82
C GLN A 119 -4.89 22.31 -17.67
N ASP A 120 -4.33 22.63 -16.50
CA ASP A 120 -3.62 23.91 -16.23
C ASP A 120 -2.26 23.71 -15.55
N GLY A 121 -1.71 22.50 -15.65
CA GLY A 121 -0.44 22.15 -15.03
C GLY A 121 0.77 22.32 -15.94
N LEU A 122 1.88 21.73 -15.48
CA LEU A 122 3.16 21.66 -16.19
C LEU A 122 3.01 21.19 -17.66
N GLY A 123 2.09 20.28 -17.94
CA GLY A 123 1.84 19.74 -19.27
C GLY A 123 1.50 20.80 -20.32
N ASN A 124 0.80 21.88 -19.95
CA ASN A 124 0.48 22.96 -20.89
C ASN A 124 1.72 23.67 -21.41
N PHE A 125 2.65 24.01 -20.51
CA PHE A 125 3.90 24.68 -20.88
C PHE A 125 4.75 23.81 -21.79
N ILE A 126 4.79 22.51 -21.54
CA ILE A 126 5.47 21.53 -22.40
C ILE A 126 4.83 21.53 -23.78
N ARG A 127 3.51 21.44 -23.88
CA ARG A 127 2.78 21.42 -25.16
C ARG A 127 2.92 22.72 -25.94
N GLU A 128 2.86 23.87 -25.26
CA GLU A 128 3.15 25.17 -25.87
C GLU A 128 4.56 25.19 -26.45
N LYS A 129 5.55 24.68 -25.72
CA LYS A 129 6.92 24.56 -26.22
C LYS A 129 7.08 23.62 -27.39
N GLN A 130 6.47 22.46 -27.34
CA GLN A 130 6.45 21.54 -28.46
C GLN A 130 5.89 22.21 -29.71
N LYS A 131 4.76 22.93 -29.62
CA LYS A 131 4.18 23.66 -30.77
C LYS A 131 5.14 24.71 -31.33
N THR A 132 5.82 25.48 -30.46
CA THR A 132 6.80 26.49 -30.93
C THR A 132 8.03 25.86 -31.62
N LEU A 133 8.46 24.68 -31.16
CA LEU A 133 9.59 23.96 -31.74
C LEU A 133 9.19 23.17 -32.98
N GLU A 134 7.95 22.68 -33.07
CA GLU A 134 7.36 22.07 -34.26
C GLU A 134 7.33 23.06 -35.42
N ALA A 135 6.96 24.33 -35.17
CA ALA A 135 7.05 25.39 -36.17
C ALA A 135 8.49 25.62 -36.68
N SER A 136 9.50 25.31 -35.86
CA SER A 136 10.92 25.38 -36.24
C SER A 136 11.48 24.05 -36.78
N GLY A 137 10.67 22.99 -36.88
CA GLY A 137 11.11 21.63 -37.27
C GLY A 137 12.05 20.96 -36.27
N GLN A 138 12.04 21.38 -35.00
CA GLN A 138 13.01 20.97 -33.97
C GLN A 138 12.32 20.36 -32.72
N LYS A 139 11.16 19.73 -32.89
CA LYS A 139 10.40 19.11 -31.79
C LYS A 139 11.25 18.13 -30.97
N ASP A 140 12.02 17.27 -31.65
CA ASP A 140 12.83 16.20 -31.02
C ASP A 140 14.02 16.71 -30.20
N LYS A 141 14.29 18.02 -30.29
CA LYS A 141 15.30 18.71 -29.51
C LYS A 141 14.75 19.21 -28.17
N LEU A 142 13.45 19.23 -27.91
CA LEU A 142 12.97 19.69 -26.59
C LEU A 142 13.64 18.89 -25.45
N MET A 143 14.34 19.57 -24.55
CA MET A 143 14.96 19.00 -23.37
C MET A 143 14.34 19.62 -22.12
N VAL A 144 13.84 18.77 -21.22
CA VAL A 144 13.24 19.21 -19.96
C VAL A 144 14.15 18.86 -18.78
N ALA A 145 14.63 19.87 -18.06
CA ALA A 145 15.36 19.70 -16.82
C ALA A 145 14.39 19.72 -15.64
N ILE A 146 14.33 18.63 -14.88
CA ILE A 146 13.48 18.50 -13.69
C ILE A 146 14.38 18.69 -12.46
N LYS A 147 14.10 19.73 -11.68
CA LYS A 147 14.90 20.10 -10.52
C LYS A 147 14.03 20.13 -9.26
N PRO A 148 14.05 19.08 -8.43
CA PRO A 148 13.26 19.04 -7.21
C PRO A 148 13.87 19.91 -6.10
N LEU A 149 13.08 20.81 -5.51
CA LEU A 149 13.50 21.55 -4.32
C LEU A 149 13.56 20.60 -3.10
N PRO A 150 14.35 20.93 -2.05
CA PRO A 150 14.39 20.16 -0.80
C PRO A 150 13.04 20.01 -0.09
N ARG A 151 12.10 20.91 -0.38
CA ARG A 151 10.71 20.90 0.13
C ARG A 151 9.73 20.14 -0.76
N SER A 152 10.15 19.66 -1.93
CA SER A 152 9.33 18.83 -2.81
C SER A 152 9.30 17.38 -2.32
N SER A 153 8.15 16.73 -2.47
CA SER A 153 8.00 15.32 -2.12
C SER A 153 8.45 14.41 -3.28
N TYR A 154 8.74 13.14 -3.00
CA TYR A 154 8.99 12.16 -4.07
C TYR A 154 7.79 12.00 -5.02
N GLN A 155 6.57 12.14 -4.50
CA GLN A 155 5.35 12.12 -5.32
C GLN A 155 5.36 13.24 -6.35
N ASN A 156 5.85 14.42 -6.00
CA ASN A 156 5.94 15.56 -6.92
C ASN A 156 6.92 15.31 -8.06
N LEU A 157 8.03 14.62 -7.77
CA LEU A 157 8.99 14.18 -8.78
C LEU A 157 8.37 13.16 -9.72
N LEU A 158 7.65 12.17 -9.19
CA LEU A 158 6.93 11.18 -10.00
C LEU A 158 5.87 11.83 -10.88
N ASN A 159 5.04 12.71 -10.33
CA ASN A 159 4.03 13.45 -11.08
C ASN A 159 4.68 14.24 -12.24
N ALA A 160 5.85 14.85 -12.02
CA ALA A 160 6.59 15.54 -13.08
C ALA A 160 7.11 14.58 -14.17
N LEU A 161 7.55 13.37 -13.81
CA LEU A 161 8.01 12.33 -14.75
C LEU A 161 6.85 11.71 -15.53
N ASP A 162 5.69 11.55 -14.89
CA ASP A 162 4.47 11.12 -15.55
C ASP A 162 4.05 12.15 -16.60
N GLU A 163 4.11 13.46 -16.28
CA GLU A 163 3.89 14.53 -17.26
C GLU A 163 4.87 14.48 -18.45
N MET A 164 6.14 14.09 -18.25
CA MET A 164 7.07 13.88 -19.37
C MET A 164 6.62 12.72 -20.27
N THR A 165 6.15 11.64 -19.66
CA THR A 165 5.70 10.44 -20.37
C THR A 165 4.42 10.71 -21.14
N ILE A 166 3.46 11.39 -20.51
CA ILE A 166 2.18 11.79 -21.12
C ILE A 166 2.40 12.70 -22.32
N ASN A 167 3.31 13.67 -22.19
CA ASN A 167 3.63 14.62 -23.27
C ASN A 167 4.72 14.11 -24.23
N GLN A 168 5.15 12.84 -24.11
CA GLN A 168 6.12 12.18 -24.97
C GLN A 168 7.47 12.92 -25.09
N VAL A 169 7.94 13.52 -23.99
CA VAL A 169 9.24 14.19 -23.93
C VAL A 169 10.34 13.15 -23.76
N GLN A 170 11.04 12.86 -24.85
CA GLN A 170 12.10 11.83 -24.87
C GLN A 170 13.34 12.25 -24.09
N ARG A 171 13.70 13.55 -24.13
CA ARG A 171 14.89 14.09 -23.47
C ARG A 171 14.48 14.82 -22.19
N HIS A 172 14.48 14.11 -21.09
CA HIS A 172 14.30 14.70 -19.77
C HIS A 172 15.44 14.25 -18.85
N GLY A 173 15.75 15.03 -17.84
CA GLY A 173 16.79 14.71 -16.88
C GLY A 173 16.51 15.32 -15.52
N VAL A 174 16.69 14.54 -14.46
CA VAL A 174 16.64 15.03 -13.09
C VAL A 174 17.99 15.65 -12.74
N MET A 175 17.99 16.91 -12.31
CA MET A 175 19.20 17.68 -12.00
C MET A 175 19.11 18.31 -10.61
N GLU A 176 20.26 18.63 -10.04
CA GLU A 176 20.36 19.37 -8.79
C GLU A 176 20.13 20.88 -9.02
N LEU A 177 19.69 21.59 -7.98
CA LEU A 177 19.50 23.04 -8.05
C LEU A 177 20.82 23.80 -8.12
N THR A 178 20.85 24.84 -8.94
CA THR A 178 21.97 25.79 -8.97
C THR A 178 21.99 26.65 -7.71
N ASP A 179 23.15 27.23 -7.39
CA ASP A 179 23.30 28.10 -6.21
C ASP A 179 22.40 29.35 -6.31
N GLU A 180 22.16 29.86 -7.52
CA GLU A 180 21.32 31.02 -7.78
C GLU A 180 19.82 30.73 -7.54
N GLU A 181 19.34 29.58 -8.05
CA GLU A 181 17.97 29.10 -7.81
C GLU A 181 17.74 28.88 -6.31
N ARG A 182 18.72 28.28 -5.61
CA ARG A 182 18.66 28.09 -4.16
C ARG A 182 18.58 29.41 -3.41
N GLY A 183 19.35 30.41 -3.82
CA GLY A 183 19.33 31.75 -3.23
C GLY A 183 17.94 32.41 -3.34
N TYR A 184 17.28 32.28 -4.48
CA TYR A 184 15.92 32.83 -4.69
C TYR A 184 14.87 32.21 -3.75
N PHE A 185 14.98 30.91 -3.47
CA PHE A 185 14.07 30.22 -2.53
C PHE A 185 14.55 30.25 -1.07
N GLY A 186 15.62 30.97 -0.76
CA GLY A 186 16.17 31.06 0.60
C GLY A 186 16.70 29.72 1.14
N LEU A 187 17.10 28.82 0.26
CA LEU A 187 17.61 27.49 0.62
C LEU A 187 19.12 27.57 0.81
N THR A 188 19.59 27.40 2.03
CA THR A 188 21.02 27.25 2.32
C THR A 188 21.54 25.91 1.79
N LYS A 189 22.75 25.92 1.22
CA LYS A 189 23.44 24.71 0.75
C LYS A 189 23.55 23.75 1.95
N GLN A 190 22.89 22.60 1.88
CA GLN A 190 23.16 21.53 2.83
C GLN A 190 24.62 21.09 2.60
N PRO A 191 25.42 20.96 3.69
CA PRO A 191 26.85 20.66 3.60
C PRO A 191 27.13 19.31 2.95
#